data_AF-A0AAN7TSS7-F1
#
_entry.id   AF-A0AAN7TSS7-F1
#
_cell.length_a   1.000
_cell.length_b   1.000
_cell.length_c   1.000
_cell.angle_alpha   90.00
_cell.angle_beta   90.00
_cell.angle_gamma   90.00
#
_symmetry.space_group_name_H-M   'P 1'
#
loop_
_entity.id
_entity.type
_entity.pdbx_description
1 polymer ?
#
loop_
_entity_poly.entity_id
_entity_poly.type
_entity_poly.pdbx_seq_one_letter_code
_entity_poly.pdbx_strand_id
1 'polypeptide(L)'
;MKLQLSLFLFVSILFISSQAAEKKVTGELTFYAAGDNCPPSGEIAYPGLHSTAGGLGTYANPITVAASTGWLSAGKRVYVAAYKKYFIMEDSCEECENDWDDNGKYHMDGWIGPSTIHLGTTNCEVALSLSSTQFIIDPLSTYTVDTTAFFNGTTGACLKTPDNCVDQGNVCGNTCQLPSSMSCTSAASMFLLSETRFKALNPTLDCTSNIAKGKSVCQSGSCGGP
;
A
#
# COMPACT_ATOMS: atom_id res chain seq x y z
N MET A 1 -45.41 -46.74 -34.70
CA MET A 1 -44.92 -45.51 -34.03
C MET A 1 -44.25 -45.93 -32.73
N LYS A 2 -42.92 -46.09 -32.72
CA LYS A 2 -42.15 -46.54 -31.53
C LYS A 2 -41.67 -45.30 -30.79
N LEU A 3 -42.16 -45.09 -29.57
CA LEU A 3 -41.78 -43.98 -28.70
C LEU A 3 -40.50 -44.38 -27.95
N GLN A 4 -39.35 -43.83 -28.34
CA GLN A 4 -38.11 -43.97 -27.57
C GLN A 4 -38.13 -42.94 -26.44
N LEU A 5 -38.19 -43.44 -25.20
CA LEU A 5 -38.07 -42.63 -23.99
C LEU A 5 -36.58 -42.45 -23.69
N SER A 6 -36.00 -41.33 -24.14
CA SER A 6 -34.61 -40.98 -23.82
C SER A 6 -34.55 -40.39 -22.41
N LEU A 7 -34.00 -41.17 -21.48
CA LEU A 7 -33.72 -40.75 -20.11
C LEU A 7 -32.44 -39.88 -20.11
N PHE A 8 -32.59 -38.56 -20.00
CA PHE A 8 -31.48 -37.64 -19.80
C PHE A 8 -31.03 -37.68 -18.33
N LEU A 9 -29.88 -38.30 -18.07
CA LEU A 9 -29.22 -38.25 -16.77
C LEU A 9 -28.50 -36.90 -16.62
N PHE A 10 -29.06 -35.98 -15.83
CA PHE A 10 -28.35 -34.77 -15.42
C PHE A 10 -27.32 -35.13 -14.34
N VAL A 11 -26.04 -35.20 -14.72
CA VAL A 11 -24.94 -35.32 -13.77
C VAL A 11 -24.59 -33.91 -13.28
N SER A 12 -25.05 -33.56 -12.08
CA SER A 12 -24.66 -32.32 -11.41
C SER A 12 -23.22 -32.46 -10.91
N ILE A 13 -22.27 -31.87 -11.62
CA ILE A 13 -20.88 -31.77 -11.18
C ILE A 13 -20.81 -30.70 -10.06
N LEU A 14 -20.65 -31.14 -8.82
CA LEU A 14 -20.34 -30.27 -7.69
C LEU A 14 -18.89 -29.78 -7.83
N PHE A 15 -18.72 -28.54 -8.26
CA PHE A 15 -17.43 -27.85 -8.16
C PHE A 15 -17.17 -27.50 -6.70
N ILE A 16 -16.41 -28.33 -6.00
CA ILE A 16 -15.90 -27.99 -4.67
C ILE A 16 -14.68 -27.10 -4.89
N SER A 17 -14.87 -25.78 -4.83
CA SER A 17 -13.76 -24.83 -4.76
C SER A 17 -13.03 -25.03 -3.42
N SER A 18 -11.83 -25.62 -3.48
CA SER A 18 -10.90 -25.69 -2.36
C SER A 18 -10.44 -24.27 -2.01
N GLN A 19 -11.03 -23.70 -0.95
CA GLN A 19 -10.50 -22.49 -0.33
C GLN A 19 -9.26 -22.89 0.48
N ALA A 20 -8.15 -22.19 0.30
CA ALA A 20 -6.96 -22.40 1.12
C ALA A 20 -7.33 -22.20 2.60
N ALA A 21 -6.74 -23.00 3.50
CA ALA A 21 -6.98 -22.83 4.92
C ALA A 21 -6.42 -21.48 5.41
N GLU A 22 -7.18 -20.77 6.23
CA GLU A 22 -6.74 -19.49 6.80
C GLU A 22 -5.44 -19.67 7.58
N LYS A 23 -4.46 -18.79 7.32
CA LYS A 23 -3.21 -18.71 8.10
C LYS A 23 -3.22 -17.44 8.93
N LYS A 24 -2.85 -17.54 10.21
CA LYS A 24 -2.75 -16.39 11.12
C LYS A 24 -1.31 -16.10 11.46
N VAL A 25 -0.90 -14.85 11.31
CA VAL A 25 0.39 -14.33 11.76
C VAL A 25 0.18 -13.02 12.52
N THR A 26 1.17 -12.62 13.31
CA THR A 26 1.20 -11.30 13.95
C THR A 26 2.31 -10.50 13.29
N GLY A 27 2.01 -9.27 12.91
CA GLY A 27 2.93 -8.40 12.19
C GLY A 27 2.68 -6.92 12.45
N GLU A 28 3.49 -6.09 11.82
CA GLU A 28 3.36 -4.64 11.81
C GLU A 28 2.52 -4.20 10.60
N LEU A 29 1.58 -3.29 10.84
CA LEU A 29 0.79 -2.64 9.78
C LEU A 29 1.09 -1.15 9.79
N THR A 30 1.76 -0.67 8.76
CA THR A 30 1.92 0.74 8.42
C THR A 30 0.93 1.15 7.33
N PHE A 31 0.97 2.40 6.91
CA PHE A 31 0.08 2.95 5.91
C PHE A 31 0.81 3.91 4.97
N TYR A 32 0.39 3.93 3.70
CA TYR A 32 0.92 4.79 2.66
C TYR A 32 -0.19 5.42 1.83
N ALA A 33 0.15 6.50 1.14
CA ALA A 33 -0.69 7.24 0.23
C ALA A 33 0.03 7.54 -1.09
N ALA A 34 -0.64 8.26 -1.99
CA ALA A 34 -0.11 8.51 -3.32
C ALA A 34 1.17 9.36 -3.30
N GLY A 35 1.40 10.13 -2.22
CA GLY A 35 2.61 10.93 -2.04
C GLY A 35 3.87 10.11 -1.73
N ASP A 36 3.68 8.91 -1.18
CA ASP A 36 4.78 8.02 -0.77
C ASP A 36 5.34 7.19 -1.93
N ASN A 37 4.55 7.05 -2.99
CA ASN A 37 5.01 6.35 -4.19
C ASN A 37 6.10 7.15 -4.93
N CYS A 38 6.97 6.42 -5.62
CA CYS A 38 8.07 6.98 -6.38
C CYS A 38 7.90 6.65 -7.89
N PRO A 39 7.47 7.60 -8.73
CA PRO A 39 6.96 8.94 -8.40
C PRO A 39 5.56 8.90 -7.76
N PRO A 40 5.11 10.02 -7.14
CA PRO A 40 3.80 10.09 -6.51
C PRO A 40 2.67 9.68 -7.47
N SER A 41 1.94 8.63 -7.11
CA SER A 41 0.93 8.00 -7.96
C SER A 41 0.11 6.99 -7.17
N GLY A 42 -0.94 6.44 -7.80
CA GLY A 42 -1.60 5.22 -7.32
C GLY A 42 -1.19 3.97 -8.10
N GLU A 43 -0.05 3.98 -8.81
CA GLU A 43 0.43 2.79 -9.50
C GLU A 43 0.78 1.69 -8.50
N ILE A 44 0.68 0.43 -8.93
CA ILE A 44 0.89 -0.76 -8.11
C ILE A 44 1.77 -1.77 -8.85
N ALA A 45 2.64 -2.46 -8.12
CA ALA A 45 3.60 -3.38 -8.71
C ALA A 45 2.98 -4.65 -9.33
N TYR A 46 1.85 -5.13 -8.79
CA TYR A 46 1.24 -6.41 -9.12
C TYR A 46 -0.26 -6.27 -9.41
N PRO A 47 -0.66 -5.58 -10.49
CA PRO A 47 -2.06 -5.42 -10.84
C PRO A 47 -2.72 -6.77 -11.08
N GLY A 48 -3.88 -6.99 -10.45
CA GLY A 48 -4.64 -8.23 -10.58
C GLY A 48 -6.14 -7.99 -10.48
N LEU A 49 -6.60 -7.50 -9.32
CA LEU A 49 -7.98 -7.08 -9.10
C LEU A 49 -8.17 -5.59 -9.40
N HIS A 50 -7.22 -4.75 -8.96
CA HIS A 50 -7.20 -3.33 -9.26
C HIS A 50 -6.16 -3.00 -10.34
N SER A 51 -6.38 -1.90 -11.05
CA SER A 51 -5.39 -1.29 -11.96
C SER A 51 -4.50 -0.26 -11.27
N THR A 52 -4.92 0.22 -10.10
CA THR A 52 -4.26 1.23 -9.26
C THR A 52 -4.64 0.97 -7.80
N ALA A 53 -3.83 1.44 -6.85
CA ALA A 53 -4.10 1.31 -5.43
C ALA A 53 -5.49 1.86 -5.06
N GLY A 54 -6.25 1.10 -4.27
CA GLY A 54 -7.63 1.45 -3.96
C GLY A 54 -8.29 0.44 -3.04
N GLY A 55 -9.62 0.44 -3.05
CA GLY A 55 -10.45 -0.54 -2.35
C GLY A 55 -11.39 0.05 -1.29
N LEU A 56 -12.42 -0.72 -0.95
CA LEU A 56 -13.39 -0.36 0.10
C LEU A 56 -13.20 -1.14 1.40
N GLY A 57 -12.33 -2.16 1.38
CA GLY A 57 -12.04 -3.03 2.52
C GLY A 57 -13.00 -4.20 2.68
N THR A 58 -13.81 -4.49 1.65
CA THR A 58 -14.69 -5.66 1.60
C THR A 58 -13.95 -6.85 0.99
N TYR A 59 -14.45 -8.09 1.14
CA TYR A 59 -13.80 -9.25 0.52
C TYR A 59 -13.74 -9.15 -1.02
N ALA A 60 -14.80 -8.63 -1.65
CA ALA A 60 -14.92 -8.47 -3.10
C ALA A 60 -14.18 -7.24 -3.64
N ASN A 61 -13.98 -6.23 -2.79
CA ASN A 61 -13.26 -5.00 -3.09
C ASN A 61 -12.32 -4.66 -1.92
N PRO A 62 -11.26 -5.47 -1.72
CA PRO A 62 -10.29 -5.33 -0.64
C PRO A 62 -9.39 -4.11 -0.88
N ILE A 63 -8.71 -3.64 0.17
CA ILE A 63 -7.77 -2.51 0.07
C ILE A 63 -6.41 -3.01 -0.45
N THR A 64 -5.82 -2.30 -1.40
CA THR A 64 -4.44 -2.57 -1.83
C THR A 64 -3.48 -2.48 -0.65
N VAL A 65 -2.61 -3.47 -0.52
CA VAL A 65 -1.49 -3.45 0.44
C VAL A 65 -0.19 -3.72 -0.31
N ALA A 66 0.88 -3.09 0.16
CA ALA A 66 2.25 -3.44 -0.18
C ALA A 66 2.86 -4.33 0.92
N ALA A 67 3.67 -5.31 0.53
CA ALA A 67 4.37 -6.19 1.47
C ALA A 67 5.58 -6.84 0.78
N SER A 68 6.32 -7.65 1.52
CA SER A 68 7.30 -8.55 0.91
C SER A 68 6.61 -9.73 0.22
N THR A 69 7.00 -9.98 -1.03
CA THR A 69 6.57 -11.19 -1.77
C THR A 69 7.12 -12.49 -1.18
N GLY A 70 8.15 -12.40 -0.35
CA GLY A 70 8.75 -13.53 0.36
C GLY A 70 7.82 -14.19 1.38
N TRP A 71 6.85 -13.45 1.93
CA TRP A 71 5.86 -14.00 2.86
C TRP A 71 4.41 -13.84 2.43
N LEU A 72 4.08 -12.80 1.64
CA LEU A 72 2.74 -12.56 1.11
C LEU A 72 2.80 -12.47 -0.42
N SER A 73 2.46 -13.57 -1.09
CA SER A 73 2.45 -13.59 -2.55
C SER A 73 1.40 -12.63 -3.14
N ALA A 74 1.69 -12.05 -4.30
CA ALA A 74 0.74 -11.21 -5.04
C ALA A 74 -0.63 -11.88 -5.24
N GLY A 75 -1.70 -11.09 -5.13
CA GLY A 75 -3.10 -11.51 -5.21
C GLY A 75 -3.67 -12.14 -3.93
N LYS A 76 -2.85 -12.38 -2.90
CA LYS A 76 -3.33 -12.91 -1.62
C LYS A 76 -4.19 -11.88 -0.89
N ARG A 77 -5.31 -12.34 -0.35
CA ARG A 77 -6.16 -11.54 0.53
C ARG A 77 -5.71 -11.70 1.98
N VAL A 78 -5.82 -10.63 2.74
CA VAL A 78 -5.58 -10.60 4.19
C VAL A 78 -6.75 -9.91 4.87
N TYR A 79 -7.20 -10.39 6.01
CA TYR A 79 -8.15 -9.67 6.85
C TYR A 79 -7.45 -9.18 8.13
N VAL A 80 -7.62 -7.90 8.44
CA VAL A 80 -7.07 -7.26 9.64
C VAL A 80 -8.23 -6.90 10.58
N ALA A 81 -8.37 -7.68 11.66
CA ALA A 81 -9.50 -7.55 12.58
C ALA A 81 -9.54 -6.19 13.30
N ALA A 82 -8.38 -5.58 13.56
CA ALA A 82 -8.28 -4.26 14.19
C ALA A 82 -9.01 -3.16 13.41
N TYR A 83 -9.09 -3.30 12.08
CA TYR A 83 -9.78 -2.37 11.20
C TYR A 83 -11.05 -2.94 10.56
N LYS A 84 -11.35 -4.22 10.77
CA LYS A 84 -12.47 -4.92 10.14
C LYS A 84 -12.48 -4.76 8.62
N LYS A 85 -11.31 -4.91 8.01
CA LYS A 85 -11.10 -4.69 6.57
C LYS A 85 -10.30 -5.82 5.96
N TYR A 86 -10.64 -6.12 4.71
CA TYR A 86 -9.89 -6.98 3.83
C TYR A 86 -8.89 -6.15 3.01
N PHE A 87 -7.73 -6.73 2.81
CA PHE A 87 -6.63 -6.22 2.00
C PHE A 87 -6.28 -7.24 0.92
N ILE A 88 -5.63 -6.79 -0.14
CA ILE A 88 -5.10 -7.63 -1.21
C ILE A 88 -3.69 -7.18 -1.57
N MET A 89 -2.77 -8.14 -1.61
CA MET A 89 -1.37 -7.89 -1.94
C MET A 89 -1.24 -7.60 -3.42
N GLU A 90 -1.04 -6.34 -3.76
CA GLU A 90 -1.01 -5.86 -5.14
C GLU A 90 0.14 -4.88 -5.38
N ASP A 91 0.89 -4.51 -4.36
CA ASP A 91 1.98 -3.55 -4.49
C ASP A 91 3.25 -4.00 -3.77
N SER A 92 4.38 -3.35 -4.03
CA SER A 92 5.68 -3.66 -3.42
C SER A 92 6.15 -2.53 -2.51
N CYS A 93 6.88 -2.89 -1.46
CA CYS A 93 7.40 -1.96 -0.46
C CYS A 93 8.84 -2.35 -0.13
N GLU A 94 9.81 -1.45 -0.37
CA GLU A 94 11.25 -1.76 -0.18
C GLU A 94 11.56 -2.06 1.30
N GLU A 95 11.01 -1.27 2.23
CA GLU A 95 11.18 -1.51 3.66
C GLU A 95 10.61 -2.89 4.08
N CYS A 96 9.48 -3.29 3.51
CA CYS A 96 8.84 -4.57 3.80
C CYS A 96 9.69 -5.75 3.29
N GLU A 97 10.30 -5.62 2.11
CA GLU A 97 11.25 -6.61 1.58
C GLU A 97 12.49 -6.71 2.47
N ASN A 98 13.09 -5.58 2.86
CA ASN A 98 14.24 -5.55 3.76
C ASN A 98 13.92 -6.15 5.14
N ASP A 99 12.79 -5.76 5.74
CA ASP A 99 12.32 -6.31 7.03
C ASP A 99 12.16 -7.84 6.98
N TRP A 100 11.64 -8.35 5.86
CA TRP A 100 11.50 -9.78 5.67
C TRP A 100 12.85 -10.49 5.49
N ASP A 101 13.72 -9.96 4.63
CA ASP A 101 15.02 -10.56 4.33
C ASP A 101 15.98 -10.54 5.53
N ASP A 102 15.96 -9.45 6.32
CA ASP A 102 16.87 -9.28 7.45
C ASP A 102 16.44 -10.08 8.68
N ASN A 103 15.14 -10.19 8.96
CA ASN A 103 14.67 -10.76 10.22
C ASN A 103 13.33 -11.51 10.17
N GLY A 104 12.74 -11.69 8.98
CA GLY A 104 11.49 -12.44 8.81
C GLY A 104 10.27 -11.74 9.39
N LYS A 105 10.29 -10.41 9.51
CA LYS A 105 9.16 -9.64 10.03
C LYS A 105 8.02 -9.57 9.03
N TYR A 106 6.83 -9.88 9.52
CA TYR A 106 5.58 -9.69 8.78
C TYR A 106 5.23 -8.20 8.80
N HIS A 107 5.58 -7.48 7.74
CA HIS A 107 5.27 -6.07 7.56
C HIS A 107 4.35 -5.88 6.35
N MET A 108 3.19 -5.25 6.58
CA MET A 108 2.25 -4.79 5.57
C MET A 108 2.18 -3.26 5.61
N ASP A 109 2.13 -2.63 4.44
CA ASP A 109 1.90 -1.20 4.29
C ASP A 109 0.58 -0.96 3.53
N GLY A 110 -0.42 -0.40 4.22
CA GLY A 110 -1.81 -0.33 3.75
C GLY A 110 -2.16 0.98 3.04
N TRP A 111 -2.86 0.89 1.91
CA TRP A 111 -3.30 2.09 1.20
C TRP A 111 -4.42 2.83 1.94
N ILE A 112 -4.25 4.13 2.20
CA ILE A 112 -5.31 4.97 2.80
C ILE A 112 -6.16 5.71 1.76
N GLY A 113 -5.58 5.98 0.59
CA GLY A 113 -6.20 6.67 -0.53
C GLY A 113 -6.70 8.10 -0.24
N PRO A 114 -7.32 8.74 -1.26
CA PRO A 114 -7.42 8.30 -2.65
C PRO A 114 -6.15 8.66 -3.45
N SER A 115 -6.00 8.07 -4.65
CA SER A 115 -4.80 8.25 -5.51
C SER A 115 -4.60 9.66 -6.05
N THR A 116 -5.61 10.52 -5.92
CA THR A 116 -5.58 11.93 -6.35
C THR A 116 -5.05 12.88 -5.28
N ILE A 117 -4.77 12.38 -4.06
CA ILE A 117 -4.24 13.19 -2.95
C ILE A 117 -2.80 12.76 -2.69
N HIS A 118 -1.88 13.68 -2.94
CA HIS A 118 -0.43 13.44 -2.86
C HIS A 118 0.23 14.20 -1.69
N LEU A 119 -0.54 14.91 -0.85
CA LEU A 119 -0.03 15.73 0.26
C LEU A 119 -0.91 15.61 1.49
N GLY A 120 -0.29 15.75 2.66
CA GLY A 120 -1.01 15.97 3.92
C GLY A 120 -1.70 14.74 4.50
N THR A 121 -1.33 13.54 4.04
CA THR A 121 -1.87 12.25 4.49
C THR A 121 -1.06 11.63 5.63
N THR A 122 0.19 12.06 5.78
CA THR A 122 1.19 11.45 6.66
C THR A 122 0.78 11.35 8.13
N ASN A 123 0.15 12.38 8.68
CA ASN A 123 -0.36 12.34 10.04
C ASN A 123 -1.40 11.22 10.22
N CYS A 124 -2.22 10.98 9.20
CA CYS A 124 -3.19 9.91 9.21
C CYS A 124 -2.53 8.53 9.12
N GLU A 125 -1.54 8.37 8.25
CA GLU A 125 -0.76 7.14 8.11
C GLU A 125 -0.15 6.73 9.47
N VAL A 126 0.57 7.63 10.12
CA VAL A 126 1.19 7.41 11.43
C VAL A 126 0.15 7.03 12.50
N ALA A 127 -0.99 7.72 12.53
CA ALA A 127 -2.05 7.47 13.51
C ALA A 127 -2.75 6.10 13.33
N LEU A 128 -2.75 5.60 12.09
CA LEU A 128 -3.31 4.31 11.73
C LEU A 128 -2.32 3.16 11.96
N SER A 129 -1.02 3.41 11.97
CA SER A 129 -0.03 2.36 12.14
C SER A 129 -0.20 1.56 13.43
N LEU A 130 0.01 0.25 13.34
CA LEU A 130 -0.06 -0.70 14.45
C LEU A 130 1.23 -1.52 14.46
N SER A 131 2.07 -1.30 15.48
CA SER A 131 3.32 -2.06 15.65
C SER A 131 3.12 -3.56 15.87
N SER A 132 1.89 -3.98 16.23
CA SER A 132 1.52 -5.38 16.33
C SER A 132 0.02 -5.56 16.10
N THR A 133 -0.35 -6.35 15.09
CA THR A 133 -1.73 -6.75 14.81
C THR A 133 -1.78 -8.13 14.14
N GLN A 134 -2.93 -8.79 14.19
CA GLN A 134 -3.11 -10.10 13.55
C GLN A 134 -3.50 -9.95 12.07
N PHE A 135 -2.79 -10.67 11.21
CA PHE A 135 -3.12 -10.87 9.80
C PHE A 135 -3.72 -12.25 9.60
N ILE A 136 -4.93 -12.30 9.06
CA ILE A 136 -5.58 -13.55 8.62
C ILE A 136 -5.42 -13.66 7.11
N ILE A 137 -4.45 -14.45 6.66
CA ILE A 137 -4.11 -14.67 5.25
C ILE A 137 -5.06 -15.74 4.68
N ASP A 138 -5.46 -15.55 3.41
CA ASP A 138 -6.52 -16.32 2.75
C ASP A 138 -7.80 -16.39 3.60
N PRO A 139 -8.32 -15.25 4.08
CA PRO A 139 -9.43 -15.23 5.02
C PRO A 139 -10.74 -15.69 4.35
N LEU A 140 -11.68 -16.19 5.16
CA LEU A 140 -13.06 -16.36 4.74
C LEU A 140 -13.70 -15.00 4.41
N SER A 141 -14.70 -14.99 3.53
CA SER A 141 -15.44 -13.76 3.16
C SER A 141 -16.52 -13.33 4.18
N THR A 142 -16.65 -14.06 5.28
CA THR A 142 -17.74 -13.92 6.26
C THR A 142 -17.41 -13.02 7.44
N TYR A 143 -16.22 -12.42 7.50
CA TYR A 143 -15.89 -11.50 8.58
C TYR A 143 -16.68 -10.19 8.44
N THR A 144 -16.97 -9.57 9.59
CA THR A 144 -17.60 -8.25 9.65
C THR A 144 -16.73 -7.21 8.94
N VAL A 145 -17.35 -6.33 8.16
CA VAL A 145 -16.63 -5.27 7.44
C VAL A 145 -17.02 -3.89 7.95
N ASP A 146 -16.03 -3.03 8.12
CA ASP A 146 -16.20 -1.57 8.23
C ASP A 146 -15.68 -0.93 6.94
N THR A 147 -16.53 -0.20 6.21
CA THR A 147 -16.17 0.46 4.94
C THR A 147 -15.82 1.94 5.11
N THR A 148 -15.79 2.46 6.34
CA THR A 148 -15.38 3.84 6.62
C THR A 148 -13.98 4.07 6.06
N ALA A 149 -13.78 5.13 5.27
CA ALA A 149 -12.49 5.43 4.67
C ALA A 149 -11.42 5.69 5.74
N PHE A 150 -10.19 5.27 5.49
CA PHE A 150 -9.05 5.61 6.35
C PHE A 150 -8.75 7.11 6.29
N PHE A 151 -8.76 7.67 5.08
CA PHE A 151 -8.62 9.09 4.83
C PHE A 151 -9.71 9.57 3.88
N ASN A 152 -10.36 10.68 4.22
CA ASN A 152 -11.37 11.30 3.37
C ASN A 152 -10.70 12.36 2.48
N GLY A 153 -10.47 12.04 1.20
CA GLY A 153 -9.84 12.95 0.25
C GLY A 153 -10.62 14.24 -0.07
N THR A 154 -11.87 14.37 0.36
CA THR A 154 -12.64 15.62 0.22
C THR A 154 -12.49 16.53 1.43
N THR A 155 -12.50 15.97 2.65
CA THR A 155 -12.48 16.76 3.88
C THR A 155 -11.11 16.81 4.56
N GLY A 156 -10.17 15.95 4.17
CA GLY A 156 -8.90 15.73 4.86
C GLY A 156 -9.03 14.99 6.19
N ALA A 157 -10.22 14.44 6.51
CA ALA A 157 -10.47 13.78 7.78
C ALA A 157 -9.82 12.38 7.80
N CYS A 158 -9.11 12.08 8.88
CA CYS A 158 -8.58 10.76 9.17
C CYS A 158 -9.55 9.94 10.03
N LEU A 159 -9.57 8.61 9.84
CA LEU A 159 -10.37 7.68 10.64
C LEU A 159 -9.99 7.71 12.13
N LYS A 160 -8.72 7.93 12.43
CA LYS A 160 -8.22 8.16 13.78
C LYS A 160 -7.74 9.60 13.91
N THR A 161 -7.99 10.22 15.06
CA THR A 161 -7.41 11.55 15.35
C THR A 161 -5.90 11.42 15.32
N PRO A 162 -5.22 12.13 14.41
CA PRO A 162 -3.79 11.97 14.29
C PRO A 162 -3.05 12.85 15.29
N ASP A 163 -1.96 12.31 15.85
CA ASP A 163 -0.92 13.15 16.41
C ASP A 163 -0.16 13.82 15.26
N ASN A 164 0.33 15.03 15.51
CA ASN A 164 1.15 15.72 14.51
C ASN A 164 2.50 15.03 14.40
N CYS A 165 2.79 14.43 13.25
CA CYS A 165 4.14 14.04 12.91
C CYS A 165 4.98 15.30 12.68
N VAL A 166 6.18 15.31 13.24
CA VAL A 166 7.13 16.41 13.11
C VAL A 166 8.42 15.87 12.51
N ASP A 167 8.84 16.47 11.40
CA ASP A 167 10.09 16.13 10.75
C ASP A 167 11.29 16.32 11.69
N GLN A 168 12.15 15.31 11.76
CA GLN A 168 13.41 15.35 12.50
C GLN A 168 14.50 16.00 11.65
N GLY A 169 14.40 17.33 11.47
CA GLY A 169 15.37 18.10 10.71
C GLY A 169 15.48 17.64 9.26
N ASN A 170 16.65 17.12 8.88
CA ASN A 170 16.97 16.66 7.52
C ASN A 170 17.01 15.12 7.40
N VAL A 171 16.48 14.40 8.38
CA VAL A 171 16.36 12.94 8.31
C VAL A 171 15.43 12.58 7.16
N CYS A 172 15.90 11.68 6.30
CA CYS A 172 15.10 11.16 5.21
C CYS A 172 14.12 10.12 5.74
N GLY A 173 12.83 10.27 5.42
CA GLY A 173 11.82 9.25 5.74
C GLY A 173 11.55 8.32 4.58
N ASN A 174 11.47 8.86 3.36
CA ASN A 174 11.20 8.08 2.16
C ASN A 174 12.11 8.48 1.00
N THR A 175 12.53 7.49 0.21
CA THR A 175 13.46 7.68 -0.90
C THR A 175 12.80 7.33 -2.23
N CYS A 176 13.29 7.97 -3.29
CA CYS A 176 12.80 7.75 -4.64
C CYS A 176 13.95 7.69 -5.64
N GLN A 177 13.91 6.68 -6.50
CA GLN A 177 14.77 6.57 -7.69
C GLN A 177 14.22 7.45 -8.81
N LEU A 178 14.96 8.47 -9.22
CA LEU A 178 14.46 9.40 -10.24
C LEU A 178 14.15 8.71 -11.58
N PRO A 179 12.93 8.89 -12.13
CA PRO A 179 12.50 8.18 -13.34
C PRO A 179 13.23 8.67 -14.62
N SER A 180 13.76 9.89 -14.59
CA SER A 180 14.52 10.50 -15.67
C SER A 180 15.61 11.41 -15.10
N SER A 181 16.55 11.84 -15.94
CA SER A 181 17.48 12.91 -15.54
C SER A 181 16.74 14.24 -15.45
N MET A 182 16.98 15.01 -14.39
CA MET A 182 16.30 16.29 -14.14
C MET A 182 17.07 17.20 -13.17
N SER A 183 16.70 18.48 -13.10
CA SER A 183 17.27 19.41 -12.13
C SER A 183 16.71 19.18 -10.72
N CYS A 184 17.38 19.70 -9.69
CA CYS A 184 16.85 19.69 -8.32
C CYS A 184 15.48 20.40 -8.21
N THR A 185 15.25 21.48 -8.96
CA THR A 185 13.96 22.18 -8.96
C THR A 185 12.84 21.29 -9.51
N SER A 186 13.11 20.54 -10.58
CA SER A 186 12.16 19.59 -11.16
C SER A 186 11.90 18.41 -10.24
N ALA A 187 12.93 17.85 -9.60
CA ALA A 187 12.78 16.80 -8.60
C ALA A 187 11.97 17.29 -7.39
N ALA A 188 12.30 18.46 -6.84
CA ALA A 188 11.55 19.06 -5.75
C ALA A 188 10.06 19.25 -6.11
N SER A 189 9.77 19.74 -7.32
CA SER A 189 8.40 19.91 -7.80
C SER A 189 7.64 18.59 -7.94
N MET A 190 8.32 17.52 -8.38
CA MET A 190 7.73 16.18 -8.46
C MET A 190 7.29 15.66 -7.09
N PHE A 191 8.10 15.92 -6.07
CA PHE A 191 7.83 15.54 -4.69
C PHE A 191 7.06 16.60 -3.91
N LEU A 192 6.52 17.62 -4.60
CA LEU A 192 5.72 18.68 -4.01
C LEU A 192 6.46 19.45 -2.88
N LEU A 193 7.79 19.46 -2.94
CA LEU A 193 8.68 20.16 -2.04
C LEU A 193 9.13 21.51 -2.62
N SER A 194 9.49 22.45 -1.73
CA SER A 194 10.36 23.55 -2.15
C SER A 194 11.75 23.02 -2.50
N GLU A 195 12.44 23.66 -3.45
CA GLU A 195 13.83 23.30 -3.78
C GLU A 195 14.75 23.40 -2.56
N THR A 196 14.52 24.38 -1.67
CA THR A 196 15.23 24.51 -0.40
C THR A 196 15.05 23.28 0.49
N ARG A 197 13.81 22.78 0.63
CA ARG A 197 13.54 21.58 1.43
C ARG A 197 14.17 20.34 0.81
N PHE A 198 14.02 20.18 -0.51
CA PHE A 198 14.64 19.07 -1.24
C PHE A 198 16.17 19.05 -1.06
N LYS A 199 16.83 20.20 -1.18
CA LYS A 199 18.28 20.35 -0.92
C LYS A 199 18.65 20.04 0.53
N ALA A 200 17.83 20.46 1.50
CA ALA A 200 18.09 20.17 2.91
C ALA A 200 18.04 18.66 3.20
N LEU A 201 17.10 17.94 2.60
CA LEU A 201 16.99 16.47 2.68
C LEU A 201 18.09 15.74 1.89
N ASN A 202 18.68 16.39 0.89
CA ASN A 202 19.70 15.82 0.02
C ASN A 202 21.01 16.64 0.02
N PRO A 203 21.70 16.79 1.17
CA PRO A 203 22.79 17.74 1.34
C PRO A 203 24.03 17.44 0.48
N THR A 204 24.13 16.23 -0.07
CA THR A 204 25.26 15.79 -0.90
C THR A 204 25.01 15.93 -2.41
N LEU A 205 23.81 16.33 -2.83
CA LEU A 205 23.49 16.53 -4.24
C LEU A 205 24.06 17.86 -4.76
N ASP A 206 24.75 17.79 -5.90
CA ASP A 206 25.11 18.96 -6.69
C ASP A 206 23.90 19.41 -7.52
N CYS A 207 23.30 20.53 -7.15
CA CYS A 207 22.16 21.11 -7.86
C CYS A 207 22.55 22.11 -8.96
N THR A 208 23.83 22.20 -9.32
CA THR A 208 24.28 22.99 -10.49
C THR A 208 24.18 22.20 -11.79
N SER A 209 24.03 20.88 -11.70
CA SER A 209 23.87 19.95 -12.82
C SER A 209 22.60 19.11 -12.66
N ASN A 210 22.19 18.42 -13.72
CA ASN A 210 21.05 17.51 -13.63
C ASN A 210 21.44 16.26 -12.84
N ILE A 211 20.54 15.82 -11.97
CA ILE A 211 20.62 14.53 -11.30
C ILE A 211 20.39 13.43 -12.34
N ALA A 212 21.16 12.35 -12.27
CA ALA A 212 21.03 11.22 -13.18
C ALA A 212 19.74 10.43 -12.94
N LYS A 213 19.21 9.81 -14.00
CA LYS A 213 18.13 8.81 -13.90
C LYS A 213 18.59 7.65 -13.00
N GLY A 214 17.67 7.11 -12.19
CA GLY A 214 17.95 5.97 -11.30
C GLY A 214 18.88 6.31 -10.15
N LYS A 215 19.04 7.61 -9.83
CA LYS A 215 19.68 8.05 -8.60
C LYS A 215 18.61 8.09 -7.50
N SER A 216 18.89 7.42 -6.37
CA SER A 216 18.07 7.55 -5.17
C SER A 216 18.26 8.93 -4.56
N VAL A 217 17.14 9.59 -4.29
CA VAL A 217 17.07 10.86 -3.59
C VAL A 217 16.02 10.78 -2.49
N CYS A 218 16.19 11.60 -1.46
CA CYS A 218 15.19 11.75 -0.44
C CYS A 218 14.01 12.57 -0.96
N GLN A 219 12.80 12.00 -0.95
CA GLN A 219 11.59 12.67 -1.44
C GLN A 219 10.74 13.29 -0.34
N SER A 220 10.94 12.89 0.92
CA SER A 220 10.21 13.41 2.07
C SER A 220 11.05 13.35 3.35
N GLY A 221 10.68 14.16 4.35
CA GLY A 221 11.29 14.10 5.67
C GLY A 221 10.92 12.85 6.45
N SER A 222 11.36 12.75 7.71
CA SER A 222 11.17 11.56 8.56
C SER A 222 9.72 11.17 8.81
N CYS A 223 8.76 12.00 8.43
CA CYS A 223 7.35 11.66 8.50
C CYS A 223 6.87 10.74 7.36
N GLY A 224 7.57 10.62 6.23
CA GLY A 224 7.27 9.60 5.19
C GLY A 224 6.65 10.15 3.91
N GLY A 225 5.73 11.13 4.01
CA GLY A 225 5.09 11.78 2.85
C GLY A 225 5.41 13.28 2.71
N PRO A 226 5.20 13.88 1.52
CA PRO A 226 5.33 15.32 1.31
C PRO A 226 4.17 16.16 1.88
#